data_AF-A0A821URX9-F1
#
_entry.id   AF-A0A821URX9-F1
#
_cell.length_a   1.000
_cell.length_b   1.000
_cell.length_c   1.000
_cell.angle_alpha   90.00
_cell.angle_beta   90.00
_cell.angle_gamma   90.00
#
_symmetry.space_group_name_H-M   'P 1'
#
loop_
_entity.id
_entity.type
_entity.pdbx_description
1 polymer ?
#
loop_
_entity_poly.entity_id
_entity_poly.type
_entity_poly.pdbx_seq_one_letter_code
_entity_poly.pdbx_strand_id
1 'polypeptide(L)'
;MLSKSLSDADKFVQLLDTSEKLKYVRTYAHLLNNVFYLKLEESFWEHYKQVCISESIWSSPMLKNIAKENNLCRFKFKTQVQLEKHYQLIQKRLRTTENNLNQYKQQPIHESIDINTLSTIMTAFVRQGQHKLCAEFERKKLILQFDAIDHRLIKAFYNLNPTGDQ
;
A
#
# COMPACT_ATOMS: atom_id res chain seq x y z
N MET A 1 35.47 16.81 33.22
CA MET A 1 34.01 16.85 32.96
C MET A 1 33.79 16.37 31.54
N LEU A 2 33.32 15.13 31.36
CA LEU A 2 32.97 14.58 30.05
C LEU A 2 31.46 14.70 29.87
N SER A 3 31.01 15.58 28.99
CA SER A 3 29.61 15.64 28.57
C SER A 3 29.28 14.33 27.87
N LYS A 4 28.56 13.42 28.55
CA LYS A 4 27.93 12.27 27.91
C LYS A 4 26.97 12.83 26.85
N SER A 5 27.36 12.75 25.59
CA SER A 5 26.43 12.95 24.49
C SER A 5 25.33 11.90 24.65
N LEU A 6 24.14 12.34 25.05
CA LEU A 6 22.95 11.50 25.17
C LEU A 6 22.78 10.74 23.84
N SER A 7 22.64 9.42 23.94
CA SER A 7 22.35 8.59 22.76
C SER A 7 21.00 9.02 22.17
N ASP A 8 20.76 8.77 20.89
CA ASP A 8 19.49 9.14 20.26
C ASP A 8 18.27 8.45 20.93
N ALA A 9 18.49 7.31 21.60
CA ALA A 9 17.49 6.65 22.44
C ALA A 9 17.15 7.47 23.69
N ASP A 10 18.13 8.07 24.35
CA ASP A 10 17.90 8.88 25.55
C ASP A 10 17.16 10.19 25.22
N LYS A 11 17.47 10.80 24.07
CA LYS A 11 16.73 11.96 23.55
C LYS A 11 15.27 11.61 23.21
N PHE A 12 15.02 10.39 22.73
CA PHE A 12 13.68 9.91 22.44
C PHE A 12 12.84 9.65 23.71
N VAL A 13 13.45 9.13 24.77
CA VAL A 13 12.75 8.94 26.05
C VAL A 13 12.40 10.29 26.68
N GLN A 14 13.26 11.32 26.55
CA GLN A 14 12.95 12.68 26.98
C GLN A 14 11.78 13.33 26.21
N LEU A 15 11.58 12.96 24.93
CA LEU A 15 10.43 13.40 24.13
C LEU A 15 9.09 12.82 24.62
N LEU A 16 9.09 11.85 25.53
CA LEU A 16 7.93 11.10 26.02
C LEU A 16 7.73 11.24 27.54
N ASP A 17 8.31 12.27 28.14
CA ASP A 17 8.32 12.55 29.59
C ASP A 17 6.93 12.77 30.21
N THR A 18 5.89 13.05 29.40
CA THR A 18 4.50 13.16 29.87
C THR A 18 3.56 12.19 29.17
N SER A 19 2.48 11.81 29.86
CA SER A 19 1.40 10.97 29.29
C SER A 19 0.76 11.61 28.06
N GLU A 20 0.67 12.94 28.03
CA GLU A 20 0.15 13.72 26.91
C GLU A 20 1.05 13.63 25.68
N LYS A 21 2.36 13.80 25.86
CA LYS A 21 3.34 13.65 24.76
C LYS A 21 3.39 12.21 24.27
N LEU A 22 3.27 11.21 25.15
CA LEU A 22 3.19 9.81 24.76
C LEU A 22 1.94 9.52 23.93
N LYS A 23 0.78 10.04 24.36
CA LYS A 23 -0.47 9.96 23.58
C LYS A 23 -0.34 10.67 22.23
N TYR A 24 0.36 11.80 22.21
CA TYR A 24 0.64 12.55 21.00
C TYR A 24 1.45 11.75 20.00
N VAL A 25 2.63 11.28 20.41
CA VAL A 25 3.53 10.48 19.57
C VAL A 25 2.85 9.21 19.07
N ARG A 26 2.07 8.53 19.93
CA ARG A 26 1.31 7.33 19.52
C ARG A 26 0.29 7.63 18.42
N THR A 27 -0.47 8.72 18.56
CA THR A 27 -1.46 9.13 17.57
C THR A 27 -0.80 9.57 16.26
N TYR A 28 0.30 10.31 16.36
CA TYR A 28 1.13 10.70 15.23
C TYR A 28 1.64 9.48 14.46
N ALA A 29 2.22 8.50 15.15
CA ALA A 29 2.71 7.26 14.57
C ALA A 29 1.59 6.47 13.87
N HIS A 30 0.40 6.43 14.47
CA HIS A 30 -0.76 5.77 13.87
C HIS A 30 -1.22 6.45 12.57
N LEU A 31 -1.33 7.79 12.57
CA LEU A 31 -1.68 8.55 11.37
C LEU A 31 -0.63 8.35 10.27
N LEU A 32 0.65 8.39 10.62
CA LEU A 32 1.76 8.18 9.69
C LEU A 32 1.76 6.76 9.10
N ASN A 33 1.49 5.74 9.94
CA ASN A 33 1.30 4.36 9.50
C ASN A 33 0.16 4.23 8.50
N ASN A 34 -0.97 4.89 8.75
CA ASN A 34 -2.10 4.86 7.82
C ASN A 34 -1.76 5.54 6.49
N VAL A 35 -1.02 6.66 6.51
CA VAL A 35 -0.54 7.31 5.27
C VAL A 35 0.34 6.36 4.46
N PHE A 36 1.34 5.72 5.08
CA PHE A 36 2.22 4.79 4.36
C PHE A 36 1.48 3.56 3.85
N TYR A 37 0.56 3.01 4.64
CA TYR A 37 -0.29 1.90 4.20
C TYR A 37 -1.11 2.26 2.96
N LEU A 38 -1.78 3.41 2.98
CA LEU A 38 -2.62 3.85 1.87
C LEU A 38 -1.79 4.13 0.60
N LYS A 39 -0.55 4.63 0.74
CA LYS A 39 0.38 4.80 -0.38
C LYS A 39 0.83 3.46 -0.99
N LEU A 40 1.05 2.44 -0.16
CA LEU A 40 1.31 1.08 -0.66
C LEU A 40 0.10 0.52 -1.42
N GLU A 41 -1.11 0.71 -0.88
CA GLU A 41 -2.34 0.27 -1.52
C GLU A 41 -2.55 0.98 -2.87
N GLU A 42 -2.39 2.31 -2.92
CA GLU A 42 -2.46 3.11 -4.14
C GLU A 42 -1.44 2.63 -5.19
N SER A 43 -0.19 2.42 -4.79
CA SER A 43 0.87 1.90 -5.68
C SER A 43 0.52 0.54 -6.27
N PHE A 44 -0.07 -0.35 -5.48
CA PHE A 44 -0.51 -1.65 -5.97
C PHE A 44 -1.64 -1.53 -7.00
N TRP A 45 -2.63 -0.68 -6.76
CA TRP A 45 -3.75 -0.53 -7.69
C TRP A 45 -3.35 0.18 -8.99
N GLU A 46 -2.40 1.10 -8.93
CA GLU A 46 -1.80 1.68 -10.13
C GLU A 46 -1.07 0.58 -10.92
N HIS A 47 -0.24 -0.24 -10.27
CA HIS A 47 0.38 -1.38 -10.94
C HIS A 47 -0.67 -2.34 -11.53
N TYR A 48 -1.73 -2.64 -10.79
CA TYR A 48 -2.83 -3.48 -11.25
C TYR A 48 -3.47 -2.93 -12.54
N LYS A 49 -3.71 -1.62 -12.59
CA LYS A 49 -4.21 -0.94 -13.78
C LYS A 49 -3.28 -1.16 -14.98
N GLN A 50 -1.98 -0.95 -14.79
CA GLN A 50 -0.98 -1.11 -15.85
C GLN A 50 -0.91 -2.55 -16.36
N VAL A 51 -0.99 -3.54 -15.47
CA VAL A 51 -1.04 -4.96 -15.86
C VAL A 51 -2.32 -5.27 -16.66
N CYS A 52 -3.48 -4.80 -16.20
CA CYS A 52 -4.73 -5.04 -16.93
C CYS A 52 -4.74 -4.40 -18.32
N ILE A 53 -4.10 -3.24 -18.49
CA ILE A 53 -3.96 -2.58 -19.79
C ILE A 53 -2.99 -3.34 -20.69
N SER A 54 -1.78 -3.61 -20.20
CA SER A 54 -0.72 -4.29 -20.98
C SER A 54 -1.12 -5.69 -21.44
N GLU A 55 -1.77 -6.45 -20.57
CA GLU A 55 -2.22 -7.82 -20.87
C GLU A 55 -3.64 -7.87 -21.49
N SER A 56 -4.21 -6.71 -21.86
CA SER A 56 -5.52 -6.61 -22.53
C SER A 56 -6.67 -7.31 -21.79
N ILE A 57 -6.62 -7.31 -20.46
CA ILE A 57 -7.57 -8.03 -19.60
C ILE A 57 -8.99 -7.51 -19.77
N TRP A 58 -9.17 -6.19 -19.84
CA TRP A 58 -10.50 -5.57 -19.96
C TRP A 58 -11.07 -5.59 -21.37
N SER A 59 -10.21 -5.55 -22.38
CA SER A 59 -10.62 -5.59 -23.80
C SER A 59 -10.85 -7.00 -24.31
N SER A 60 -10.33 -8.03 -23.62
CA SER A 60 -10.46 -9.43 -24.02
C SER A 60 -10.95 -10.32 -22.86
N PRO A 61 -12.21 -10.16 -22.42
CA PRO A 61 -12.74 -10.95 -21.31
C PRO A 61 -12.77 -12.45 -21.66
N MET A 62 -12.38 -13.27 -20.68
CA MET A 62 -12.44 -14.72 -20.77
C MET A 62 -13.79 -15.27 -20.30
N LEU A 63 -14.28 -16.30 -21.01
CA LEU A 63 -15.47 -17.03 -20.59
C LEU A 63 -15.20 -17.84 -19.32
N LYS A 64 -16.20 -17.95 -18.45
CA LYS A 64 -16.03 -18.58 -17.12
C LYS A 64 -15.67 -20.07 -17.19
N ASN A 65 -16.16 -20.79 -18.20
CA ASN A 65 -15.83 -22.21 -18.39
C ASN A 65 -14.36 -22.39 -18.77
N ILE A 66 -13.84 -21.62 -19.73
CA ILE A 66 -12.43 -21.65 -20.13
C ILE A 66 -11.53 -21.34 -18.92
N ALA A 67 -11.87 -20.29 -18.16
CA ALA A 67 -11.12 -19.94 -16.96
C ALA A 67 -11.12 -21.08 -15.91
N LYS A 68 -12.24 -21.81 -15.78
CA LYS A 68 -12.37 -22.93 -14.85
C LYS A 68 -11.58 -24.16 -15.32
N GLU A 69 -11.69 -24.51 -16.59
CA GLU A 69 -10.96 -25.64 -17.22
C GLU A 69 -9.45 -25.47 -17.08
N ASN A 70 -8.96 -24.23 -17.17
CA ASN A 70 -7.53 -23.90 -17.07
C ASN A 70 -7.10 -23.45 -15.67
N ASN A 71 -7.94 -23.65 -14.65
CA ASN A 71 -7.63 -23.30 -13.25
C ASN A 71 -7.20 -21.84 -13.00
N LEU A 72 -7.68 -20.88 -13.82
CA LEU A 72 -7.42 -19.44 -13.68
C LEU A 72 -8.19 -18.78 -12.52
N CYS A 73 -8.51 -19.54 -11.48
CA CYS A 73 -9.39 -19.13 -10.39
C CYS A 73 -8.72 -18.21 -9.36
N ARG A 74 -7.39 -18.04 -9.43
CA ARG A 74 -6.61 -17.31 -8.41
C ARG A 74 -6.93 -15.82 -8.37
N PHE A 75 -7.12 -15.18 -9.52
CA PHE A 75 -7.46 -13.77 -9.61
C PHE A 75 -8.74 -13.54 -10.41
N LYS A 76 -9.79 -13.09 -9.72
CA LYS A 76 -10.95 -12.50 -10.40
C LYS A 76 -10.63 -11.05 -10.70
N PHE A 77 -10.26 -10.78 -11.94
CA PHE A 77 -9.96 -9.41 -12.38
C PHE A 77 -11.17 -8.51 -12.16
N LYS A 78 -10.97 -7.41 -11.42
CA LYS A 78 -11.93 -6.33 -11.30
C LYS A 78 -12.12 -5.64 -12.64
N THR A 79 -13.34 -5.21 -12.90
CA THR A 79 -13.64 -4.34 -14.05
C THR A 79 -13.00 -2.97 -13.86
N GLN A 80 -12.82 -2.24 -14.96
CA GLN A 80 -12.30 -0.86 -14.92
C GLN A 80 -13.16 0.04 -14.01
N VAL A 81 -14.48 -0.09 -14.06
CA VAL A 81 -15.41 0.67 -13.19
C VAL A 81 -15.22 0.33 -11.72
N GLN A 82 -15.01 -0.95 -11.38
CA GLN A 82 -14.75 -1.37 -10.00
C GLN A 82 -13.41 -0.86 -9.50
N LEU A 83 -12.38 -0.87 -10.37
CA LEU A 83 -11.06 -0.35 -10.05
C LEU A 83 -11.13 1.16 -9.78
N GLU A 84 -11.79 1.92 -10.65
CA GLU A 84 -11.91 3.37 -10.51
C GLU A 84 -12.60 3.76 -9.19
N LYS A 85 -13.70 3.07 -8.83
CA LYS A 85 -14.37 3.28 -7.54
C LYS A 85 -13.44 3.00 -6.36
N HIS A 86 -12.63 1.96 -6.44
CA HIS A 86 -11.67 1.60 -5.39
C HIS A 86 -10.56 2.65 -5.28
N TYR A 87 -10.03 3.10 -6.42
CA TYR A 87 -9.00 4.12 -6.48
C TYR A 87 -9.47 5.46 -5.89
N GLN A 88 -10.67 5.91 -6.25
CA GLN A 88 -11.28 7.11 -5.67
C GLN A 88 -11.44 7.02 -4.15
N LEU A 89 -11.82 5.85 -3.64
CA LEU A 89 -11.92 5.61 -2.20
C LEU A 89 -10.56 5.74 -1.50
N ILE A 90 -9.50 5.14 -2.07
CA ILE A 90 -8.14 5.25 -1.53
C ILE A 90 -7.69 6.70 -1.54
N GLN A 91 -7.83 7.39 -2.66
CA GLN A 91 -7.42 8.80 -2.77
C GLN A 91 -8.15 9.69 -1.77
N LYS A 92 -9.45 9.49 -1.57
CA LYS A 92 -10.22 10.20 -0.55
C LYS A 92 -9.66 9.93 0.85
N ARG A 93 -9.42 8.66 1.20
CA ARG A 93 -8.87 8.26 2.50
C ARG A 93 -7.46 8.82 2.71
N LEU A 94 -6.63 8.82 1.67
CA LEU A 94 -5.28 9.34 1.72
C LEU A 94 -5.30 10.85 2.01
N ARG A 95 -6.08 11.61 1.24
CA ARG A 95 -6.26 13.06 1.47
C ARG A 95 -6.76 13.36 2.88
N THR A 96 -7.78 12.63 3.35
CA THR A 96 -8.30 12.81 4.71
C THR A 96 -7.23 12.51 5.76
N THR A 97 -6.46 11.44 5.60
CA THR A 97 -5.44 11.04 6.57
C THR A 97 -4.25 12.01 6.58
N GLU A 98 -3.82 12.47 5.41
CA GLU A 98 -2.77 13.49 5.27
C GLU A 98 -3.21 14.83 5.87
N ASN A 99 -4.45 15.25 5.64
CA ASN A 99 -5.02 16.44 6.27
C ASN A 99 -5.07 16.28 7.80
N ASN A 100 -5.53 15.14 8.31
CA ASN A 100 -5.56 14.86 9.74
C ASN A 100 -4.14 14.89 10.34
N LEU A 101 -3.15 14.31 9.66
CA LEU A 101 -1.76 14.34 10.09
C LEU A 101 -1.21 15.77 10.13
N ASN A 102 -1.51 16.59 9.12
CA ASN A 102 -1.08 17.99 9.06
C ASN A 102 -1.75 18.84 10.14
N GLN A 103 -3.04 18.65 10.39
CA GLN A 103 -3.74 19.30 11.50
C GLN A 103 -3.17 18.84 12.86
N TYR A 104 -2.84 17.56 13.00
CA TYR A 104 -2.27 17.02 14.24
C TYR A 104 -0.89 17.62 14.56
N LYS A 105 -0.09 17.92 13.54
CA LYS A 105 1.20 18.62 13.68
C LYS A 105 1.06 20.05 14.23
N GLN A 106 -0.11 20.67 14.11
CA GLN A 106 -0.37 22.04 14.55
C GLN A 106 -0.94 22.13 15.98
N GLN A 107 -1.11 21.01 16.69
CA GLN A 107 -1.65 21.04 18.05
C GLN A 107 -0.67 21.72 19.04
N PRO A 108 -1.14 22.37 20.11
CA PRO A 108 -0.27 23.13 21.04
C PRO A 108 0.86 22.30 21.67
N ILE A 109 0.65 21.00 21.87
CA ILE A 109 1.69 20.07 22.34
C ILE A 109 2.95 20.07 21.46
N HIS A 110 2.83 20.46 20.17
CA HIS A 110 3.98 20.57 19.26
C HIS A 110 5.03 21.58 19.73
N GLU A 111 4.68 22.60 20.51
CA GLU A 111 5.66 23.59 21.02
C GLU A 111 6.66 22.95 21.99
N SER A 112 6.29 21.80 22.57
CA SER A 112 7.10 21.03 23.52
C SER A 112 7.82 19.83 22.89
N ILE A 113 7.67 19.62 21.57
CA ILE A 113 8.21 18.48 20.82
C ILE A 113 8.84 19.00 19.52
N ASP A 114 10.10 18.65 19.24
CA ASP A 114 10.66 18.88 17.91
C ASP A 114 9.98 17.96 16.87
N ILE A 115 9.03 18.53 16.13
CA ILE A 115 8.24 17.84 15.11
C ILE A 115 9.10 17.32 13.96
N ASN A 116 10.21 17.97 13.62
CA ASN A 116 11.09 17.51 12.54
C ASN A 116 11.83 16.25 12.96
N THR A 117 12.35 16.24 14.19
CA THR A 117 12.97 15.06 14.78
C THR A 117 11.96 13.93 14.95
N LEU A 118 10.77 14.21 15.49
CA LEU A 118 9.70 13.22 15.64
C LEU A 118 9.28 12.63 14.28
N SER A 119 9.09 13.47 13.27
CA SER A 119 8.71 13.05 11.91
C SER A 119 9.74 12.11 11.31
N THR A 120 11.03 12.42 11.46
CA THR A 120 12.12 11.58 10.96
C THR A 120 12.15 10.22 11.66
N ILE A 121 12.16 10.23 13.00
CA ILE A 121 12.25 9.00 13.81
C ILE A 121 11.01 8.12 13.60
N MET A 122 9.81 8.69 13.68
CA MET A 122 8.57 7.94 13.48
C MET A 122 8.46 7.39 12.07
N THR A 123 8.93 8.11 11.05
CA THR A 123 8.97 7.60 9.68
C THR A 123 9.84 6.35 9.58
N ALA A 124 11.03 6.36 10.20
CA ALA A 124 11.91 5.20 10.21
C ALA A 124 11.27 4.00 10.93
N PHE A 125 10.70 4.21 12.12
CA PHE A 125 10.01 3.16 12.87
C PHE A 125 8.82 2.57 12.13
N VAL A 126 7.97 3.41 11.55
CA VAL A 126 6.78 2.95 10.82
C VAL A 126 7.20 2.17 9.57
N ARG A 127 8.20 2.65 8.81
CA ARG A 127 8.73 1.92 7.65
C ARG A 127 9.28 0.55 8.04
N GLN A 128 10.04 0.48 9.14
CA GLN A 128 10.55 -0.78 9.66
C GLN A 128 9.39 -1.71 10.08
N GLY A 129 8.38 -1.19 10.76
CA GLY A 129 7.19 -1.96 11.14
C GLY A 129 6.39 -2.49 9.94
N GLN A 130 6.38 -1.75 8.83
CA GLN A 130 5.69 -2.12 7.60
C GLN A 130 6.53 -2.94 6.61
N HIS A 131 7.80 -3.27 6.91
CA HIS A 131 8.67 -4.03 6.00
C HIS A 131 8.01 -5.30 5.44
N LYS A 132 7.38 -6.10 6.31
CA LYS A 132 6.71 -7.35 5.89
C LYS A 132 5.53 -7.06 4.96
N LEU A 133 4.76 -6.02 5.27
CA LEU A 133 3.65 -5.58 4.43
C LEU A 133 4.13 -5.13 3.05
N CYS A 134 5.22 -4.35 2.98
CA CYS A 134 5.82 -3.97 1.69
C CYS A 134 6.20 -5.21 0.87
N ALA A 135 6.86 -6.19 1.47
CA ALA A 135 7.23 -7.43 0.81
C ALA A 135 6.00 -8.23 0.33
N GLU A 136 4.92 -8.25 1.09
CA GLU A 136 3.65 -8.86 0.68
C GLU A 136 3.02 -8.16 -0.54
N PHE A 137 3.06 -6.83 -0.58
CA PHE A 137 2.57 -6.07 -1.74
C PHE A 137 3.40 -6.33 -2.99
N GLU A 138 4.73 -6.38 -2.89
CA GLU A 138 5.59 -6.75 -4.01
C GLU A 138 5.32 -8.18 -4.49
N ARG A 139 5.12 -9.13 -3.57
CA ARG A 139 4.70 -10.49 -3.92
C ARG A 139 3.34 -10.50 -4.65
N LYS A 140 2.37 -9.70 -4.19
CA LYS A 140 1.06 -9.58 -4.85
C LYS A 140 1.18 -9.05 -6.28
N LYS A 141 2.05 -8.07 -6.51
CA LYS A 141 2.34 -7.55 -7.87
C LYS A 141 2.88 -8.65 -8.79
N LEU A 142 3.83 -9.45 -8.32
CA LEU A 142 4.38 -10.57 -9.09
C LEU A 142 3.32 -11.62 -9.44
N ILE A 143 2.51 -12.03 -8.46
CA ILE A 143 1.43 -13.00 -8.69
C ILE A 143 0.43 -12.48 -9.72
N LEU A 144 0.04 -11.20 -9.60
CA LEU A 144 -0.86 -10.57 -10.55
C LEU A 144 -0.32 -10.59 -11.98
N GLN A 145 0.98 -10.32 -12.16
CA GLN A 145 1.62 -10.37 -13.47
C GLN A 145 1.53 -11.78 -14.08
N PHE A 146 1.84 -12.82 -13.29
CA PHE A 146 1.71 -14.20 -13.77
C PHE A 146 0.28 -14.54 -14.15
N ASP A 147 -0.69 -14.24 -13.29
CA ASP A 147 -2.11 -14.52 -13.55
C ASP A 147 -2.61 -13.78 -14.81
N ALA A 148 -2.12 -12.56 -15.06
CA ALA A 148 -2.49 -11.78 -16.24
C ALA A 148 -1.86 -12.33 -17.53
N ILE A 149 -0.60 -12.78 -17.47
CA ILE A 149 0.06 -13.46 -18.59
C ILE A 149 -0.67 -14.76 -18.92
N ASP A 150 -0.97 -15.60 -17.92
CA ASP A 150 -1.67 -16.86 -18.12
C ASP A 150 -3.06 -16.61 -18.74
N HIS A 151 -3.79 -15.61 -18.23
CA HIS A 151 -5.05 -15.19 -18.82
C HIS A 151 -4.91 -14.84 -20.30
N ARG A 152 -3.92 -14.01 -20.66
CA ARG A 152 -3.68 -13.62 -22.06
C ARG A 152 -3.33 -14.84 -22.93
N LEU A 153 -2.43 -15.70 -22.47
CA LEU A 153 -1.97 -16.88 -23.23
C LEU A 153 -3.10 -17.87 -23.49
N ILE A 154 -3.87 -18.21 -22.45
CA ILE A 154 -5.02 -19.12 -22.58
C ILE A 154 -6.07 -18.49 -23.50
N LYS A 155 -6.36 -17.20 -23.33
CA LYS A 155 -7.30 -16.52 -24.22
C LYS A 155 -6.84 -16.55 -25.67
N ALA A 156 -5.55 -16.30 -25.92
CA ALA A 156 -4.96 -16.37 -27.25
C ALA A 156 -5.08 -17.78 -27.84
N PHE A 157 -4.77 -18.82 -27.06
CA PHE A 157 -4.92 -20.22 -27.46
C PHE A 157 -6.35 -20.54 -27.91
N TYR A 158 -7.36 -20.26 -27.08
CA TYR A 158 -8.75 -20.55 -27.44
C TYR A 158 -9.28 -19.69 -28.60
N ASN A 159 -8.75 -18.48 -28.80
CA ASN A 159 -9.09 -17.65 -29.96
C ASN A 159 -8.59 -18.25 -31.29
N LEU A 160 -7.64 -19.20 -31.26
CA LEU A 160 -7.18 -19.93 -32.44
C LEU A 160 -8.11 -21.11 -32.81
N ASN A 161 -9.19 -21.33 -32.06
CA ASN A 161 -10.11 -22.47 -32.20
C ASN A 161 -9.37 -23.82 -32.24
N PRO A 162 -8.63 -24.17 -31.17
CA PRO A 162 -7.86 -25.39 -31.12
C PRO A 162 -8.79 -26.61 -31.25
N THR A 163 -8.41 -27.56 -32.09
CA THR A 163 -9.09 -28.85 -32.22
C THR A 163 -8.62 -29.80 -31.14
N GLY A 164 -9.45 -30.77 -30.73
CA GLY A 164 -9.22 -31.63 -29.55
C GLY A 164 -7.95 -32.51 -29.54
N ASP A 165 -7.14 -32.49 -30.59
CA ASP A 165 -5.85 -33.18 -30.71
C ASP A 165 -4.64 -32.30 -30.26
N GLN A 166 -4.87 -31.05 -29.87
CA GLN A 166 -3.86 -30.07 -29.43
C GLN A 166 -4.07 -29.65 -27.97
#